data_AF-A0AB74JGA9-F1
#
_entry.id   AF-A0AB74JGA9-F1
#
_cell.length_a   1.000
_cell.length_b   1.000
_cell.length_c   1.000
_cell.angle_alpha   90.00
_cell.angle_beta   90.00
_cell.angle_gamma   90.00
#
_symmetry.space_group_name_H-M   'P 1'
#
loop_
_entity.id
_entity.type
_entity.pdbx_description
1 polymer ?
#
loop_
_entity_poly.entity_id
_entity_poly.type
_entity_poly.pdbx_seq_one_letter_code
_entity_poly.pdbx_strand_id
1 'polypeptide(L)'
;MYDLTEDMFDNESVAASSTGMMTPTSTVAGEAINVQKHEPTITIRLTVKSSRELKNLEIKLRRNMFFGDLVRILKSKFDSIEKCVLQLDVAPKRSVASRWRIVFDSDTPASVRLAAV
;
A
#
# COMPACT_ATOMS: atom_id res chain seq x y z
N MET A 1 -31.23 -15.37 -43.87
CA MET A 1 -31.53 -14.73 -45.17
C MET A 1 -33.04 -14.53 -45.19
N TYR A 2 -33.59 -13.33 -45.16
CA TYR A 2 -33.17 -12.06 -45.76
C TYR A 2 -33.36 -10.87 -44.79
N ASP A 3 -32.49 -9.89 -44.99
CA ASP A 3 -32.52 -8.52 -44.48
C ASP A 3 -33.53 -7.70 -45.29
N LEU A 4 -34.16 -6.66 -44.70
CA LEU A 4 -34.87 -5.52 -45.35
C LEU A 4 -35.79 -4.79 -44.34
N THR A 5 -35.25 -3.79 -43.64
CA THR A 5 -35.98 -2.55 -43.32
C THR A 5 -35.01 -1.37 -43.35
N GLU A 6 -34.51 -1.06 -44.54
CA GLU A 6 -34.12 0.29 -44.92
C GLU A 6 -35.38 0.96 -45.48
N ASP A 7 -35.91 1.97 -44.78
CA ASP A 7 -36.59 3.11 -45.41
C ASP A 7 -36.73 4.26 -44.42
N MET A 8 -36.82 5.47 -44.98
CA MET A 8 -37.00 6.79 -44.37
C MET A 8 -35.71 7.57 -44.06
N PHE A 9 -34.84 7.63 -45.07
CA PHE A 9 -34.17 8.90 -45.37
C PHE A 9 -35.24 9.85 -45.92
N ASP A 10 -35.67 10.80 -45.10
CA ASP A 10 -36.11 12.13 -45.55
C ASP A 10 -36.09 13.06 -44.34
N ASN A 11 -35.00 13.82 -44.19
CA ASN A 11 -35.14 15.13 -43.56
C ASN A 11 -34.16 16.09 -44.21
N GLU A 12 -34.62 16.66 -45.32
CA GLU A 12 -34.11 17.90 -45.90
C GLU A 12 -34.09 18.97 -44.79
N SER A 13 -32.90 19.26 -44.26
CA SER A 13 -32.68 20.41 -43.40
C SER A 13 -31.54 21.24 -44.00
N VAL A 14 -31.96 21.95 -45.05
CA VAL A 14 -31.45 23.22 -45.56
C VAL A 14 -30.23 23.76 -44.82
N ALA A 15 -29.10 23.75 -45.52
CA ALA A 15 -27.92 24.52 -45.17
C ALA A 15 -28.27 26.03 -45.21
N ALA A 16 -28.68 26.59 -44.09
CA ALA A 16 -28.71 28.02 -43.86
C ALA A 16 -27.47 28.41 -43.05
N SER A 17 -26.45 28.85 -43.77
CA SER A 17 -25.29 29.57 -43.25
C SER A 17 -25.76 30.70 -42.32
N SER A 18 -25.38 30.63 -41.04
CA SER A 18 -25.32 31.79 -40.16
C SER A 18 -24.07 31.69 -39.30
N THR A 19 -23.10 32.55 -39.62
CA THR A 19 -21.87 32.76 -38.89
C THR A 19 -22.22 33.29 -37.49
N GLY A 20 -22.32 32.39 -36.52
CA GLY A 20 -22.68 32.72 -35.15
C GLY A 20 -21.82 31.98 -34.13
N MET A 21 -20.81 32.69 -33.62
CA MET A 21 -20.17 32.47 -32.32
C MET A 21 -19.72 31.04 -31.99
N MET A 22 -18.44 30.73 -32.20
CA MET A 22 -17.78 29.60 -31.52
C MET A 22 -17.84 29.83 -30.00
N THR A 23 -18.65 29.05 -29.30
CA THR A 23 -18.50 28.86 -27.85
C THR A 23 -17.44 27.77 -27.61
N PRO A 24 -16.52 27.95 -26.64
CA PRO A 24 -15.42 27.02 -26.48
C PRO A 24 -15.97 25.67 -26.02
N THR A 25 -15.58 24.60 -26.72
CA THR A 25 -15.78 23.22 -26.28
C THR A 25 -15.13 23.07 -24.91
N SER A 26 -15.94 23.00 -23.86
CA SER A 26 -15.46 22.71 -22.50
C SER A 26 -14.95 21.27 -22.49
N THR A 27 -13.66 21.11 -22.75
CA THR A 27 -12.98 19.84 -22.50
C THR A 27 -12.90 19.73 -20.98
N VAL A 28 -13.76 18.91 -20.38
CA VAL A 28 -13.54 18.44 -19.02
C VAL A 28 -12.29 17.58 -19.10
N ALA A 29 -11.13 18.21 -18.92
CA ALA A 29 -9.91 17.50 -18.57
C ALA A 29 -10.27 16.78 -17.28
N GLY A 30 -10.47 15.47 -17.36
CA GLY A 30 -10.72 14.64 -16.19
C GLY A 30 -9.64 14.98 -15.19
N GLU A 31 -10.03 15.69 -14.13
CA GLU A 31 -9.14 16.06 -13.04
C GLU A 31 -8.49 14.75 -12.64
N ALA A 32 -7.19 14.64 -12.88
CA ALA A 32 -6.45 13.44 -12.54
C ALA A 32 -6.68 13.26 -11.06
N ILE A 33 -7.58 12.33 -10.70
CA ILE A 33 -7.81 11.94 -9.33
C ILE A 33 -6.43 11.60 -8.79
N ASN A 34 -5.89 12.51 -7.98
CA ASN A 34 -4.66 12.27 -7.26
C ASN A 34 -5.04 11.26 -6.19
N VAL A 35 -5.18 10.00 -6.61
CA VAL A 35 -5.43 8.87 -5.74
C VAL A 35 -4.24 8.86 -4.81
N GLN A 36 -4.44 9.41 -3.61
CA GLN A 36 -3.43 9.56 -2.60
C GLN A 36 -2.82 8.17 -2.39
N LYS A 37 -1.63 7.95 -2.96
CA LYS A 37 -1.05 6.62 -3.04
C LYS A 37 -0.65 6.24 -1.63
N HIS A 38 -1.54 5.52 -0.94
CA HIS A 38 -1.26 5.09 0.42
C HIS A 38 0.01 4.25 0.44
N GLU A 39 0.88 4.58 1.38
CA GLU A 39 2.13 3.85 1.52
C GLU A 39 1.85 2.38 1.82
N PRO A 40 2.52 1.45 1.14
CA PRO A 40 2.26 0.04 1.31
C PRO A 40 2.52 -0.38 2.75
N THR A 41 1.62 -1.21 3.29
CA THR A 41 1.75 -1.79 4.63
C THR A 41 2.20 -3.25 4.54
N ILE A 42 2.77 -3.74 5.63
CA ILE A 42 3.05 -5.16 5.84
C ILE A 42 2.55 -5.58 7.22
N THR A 43 2.24 -6.86 7.35
CA THR A 43 2.02 -7.50 8.65
C THR A 43 3.26 -8.29 9.01
N ILE A 44 3.78 -8.06 10.21
CA ILE A 44 4.88 -8.84 10.79
C ILE A 44 4.38 -9.61 11.99
N ARG A 45 4.96 -10.78 12.23
CA ARG A 45 4.78 -11.53 13.47
C ARG A 45 5.96 -11.26 14.39
N LEU A 46 5.69 -10.64 15.53
CA LEU A 46 6.68 -10.31 16.54
C LEU A 46 6.51 -11.24 17.74
N THR A 47 7.58 -11.92 18.13
CA THR A 47 7.61 -12.71 19.35
C THR A 47 8.32 -11.92 20.45
N VAL A 48 7.60 -11.61 21.52
CA VAL A 48 8.13 -10.94 22.71
C VAL A 48 8.36 -12.02 23.77
N LYS A 49 9.63 -12.29 24.08
CA LYS A 49 10.03 -13.25 25.11
C LYS A 49 10.44 -12.49 26.36
N SER A 50 9.65 -12.63 27.42
CA SER A 50 10.04 -12.23 28.77
C SER A 50 10.54 -13.43 29.56
N SER A 51 11.06 -13.22 30.78
CA SER A 51 11.50 -14.31 31.66
C SER A 51 10.36 -15.25 32.08
N ARG A 52 9.10 -14.80 32.02
CA ARG A 52 7.93 -15.55 32.50
C ARG A 52 6.97 -15.97 31.40
N GLU A 53 7.01 -15.31 30.25
CA GLU A 53 5.99 -15.46 29.22
C GLU A 53 6.53 -15.21 27.81
N LEU A 54 6.01 -15.95 26.84
CA LEU A 54 6.24 -15.76 25.41
C LEU A 54 4.93 -15.30 24.75
N LYS A 55 4.93 -14.08 24.22
CA LYS A 55 3.78 -13.50 23.51
C LYS A 55 4.08 -13.39 22.03
N ASN A 56 3.11 -13.73 21.20
CA ASN A 56 3.16 -13.51 19.75
C ASN A 56 2.18 -12.40 19.40
N LEU A 57 2.65 -11.39 18.68
CA LEU A 57 1.88 -10.24 18.23
C LEU A 57 1.91 -10.20 16.71
N GLU A 58 0.76 -9.95 16.10
CA GLU A 58 0.70 -9.56 14.68
C GLU A 58 0.56 -8.05 14.60
N ILE A 59 1.49 -7.42 13.89
CA ILE A 59 1.60 -5.97 13.83
C ILE A 59 1.57 -5.55 12.38
N LYS A 60 0.60 -4.70 12.05
CA LYS A 60 0.51 -4.05 10.74
C LYS A 60 1.21 -2.69 10.82
N LEU A 61 2.17 -2.46 9.93
CA LEU A 61 2.95 -1.22 9.86
C LEU A 61 3.25 -0.82 8.41
N ARG A 62 3.58 0.45 8.18
CA ARG A 62 3.98 0.95 6.86
C ARG A 62 5.40 0.47 6.51
N ARG A 63 5.66 0.21 5.22
CA ARG A 63 6.97 -0.30 4.76
C ARG A 63 8.13 0.66 4.98
N ASN A 64 7.86 1.96 5.05
CA ASN A 64 8.83 3.03 5.29
C ASN A 64 8.87 3.50 6.75
N MET A 65 8.07 2.93 7.63
CA MET A 65 8.09 3.28 9.05
C MET A 65 9.40 2.81 9.67
N PHE A 66 10.05 3.67 10.45
CA PHE A 66 11.24 3.31 11.21
C PHE A 66 10.88 2.34 12.33
N PHE A 67 11.72 1.32 12.55
CA PHE A 67 11.50 0.39 13.65
C PHE A 67 11.65 1.04 15.01
N GLY A 68 12.37 2.16 15.14
CA GLY A 68 12.45 2.94 16.38
C GLY A 68 11.08 3.37 16.90
N ASP A 69 10.13 3.70 16.01
CA ASP A 69 8.76 4.02 16.41
C ASP A 69 8.03 2.78 16.95
N LEU A 70 8.23 1.62 16.31
CA LEU A 70 7.71 0.35 16.82
C LEU A 70 8.31 0.01 18.20
N VAL A 71 9.63 0.16 18.37
CA VAL A 71 10.32 -0.08 19.65
C VAL A 71 9.74 0.81 20.74
N ARG A 72 9.51 2.09 20.46
CA ARG A 72 8.91 3.03 21.42
C ARG A 72 7.52 2.58 21.87
N ILE A 73 6.67 2.14 20.94
CA ILE A 73 5.32 1.61 21.23
C ILE A 73 5.40 0.32 22.05
N LEU A 74 6.34 -0.57 21.72
CA LEU A 74 6.52 -1.80 22.47
C LEU A 74 7.00 -1.50 23.90
N LYS A 75 7.94 -0.56 24.08
CA LYS A 75 8.45 -0.17 25.41
C LYS A 75 7.36 0.43 26.28
N SER A 76 6.43 1.20 25.71
CA SER A 76 5.30 1.75 26.48
C SER A 76 4.22 0.72 26.83
N LYS A 77 4.18 -0.43 26.15
CA LYS A 77 3.23 -1.51 26.41
C LYS A 77 3.81 -2.64 27.26
N PHE A 78 5.13 -2.78 27.30
CA PHE A 78 5.83 -3.86 27.98
C PHE A 78 6.98 -3.30 28.81
N ASP A 79 6.82 -3.19 30.13
CA ASP A 79 7.86 -2.60 31.01
C ASP A 79 9.19 -3.38 31.00
N SER A 80 9.15 -4.67 30.68
CA SER A 80 10.32 -5.56 30.73
C SER A 80 11.27 -5.46 29.53
N ILE A 81 10.97 -4.64 28.51
CA ILE A 81 11.73 -4.65 27.25
C ILE A 81 12.70 -3.48 27.04
N GLU A 82 12.93 -2.62 28.05
CA GLU A 82 13.86 -1.49 27.92
C GLU A 82 15.26 -1.88 27.43
N LYS A 83 15.73 -3.08 27.84
CA LYS A 83 17.04 -3.65 27.47
C LYS A 83 16.99 -4.60 26.27
N CYS A 84 15.81 -4.79 25.66
CA CYS A 84 15.66 -5.69 24.52
C CYS A 84 16.05 -5.01 23.21
N VAL A 85 16.60 -5.81 22.30
CA VAL A 85 16.90 -5.41 20.92
C VAL A 85 15.97 -6.14 19.95
N LEU A 86 15.58 -5.47 18.87
CA LEU A 86 14.85 -6.15 17.80
C LEU A 86 15.78 -7.06 17.01
N GLN A 87 15.32 -8.27 16.76
CA GLN A 87 16.05 -9.29 16.00
C GLN A 87 15.14 -9.86 14.92
N LEU A 88 15.73 -10.10 13.76
CA LEU A 88 15.08 -10.72 12.60
C LEU A 88 15.72 -12.08 12.32
N ASP A 89 14.89 -13.11 12.17
CA ASP A 89 15.37 -14.39 11.65
C ASP A 89 15.64 -14.26 10.16
N VAL A 90 16.89 -14.43 9.77
CA VAL A 90 17.35 -14.44 8.39
C VAL A 90 17.79 -15.83 7.96
N ALA A 91 17.48 -16.86 8.76
CA ALA A 91 17.72 -18.23 8.37
C ALA A 91 16.94 -18.60 7.10
N PRO A 92 17.54 -19.39 6.17
CA PRO A 92 16.78 -19.99 5.08
C PRO A 92 15.62 -20.82 5.66
N LYS A 93 14.45 -20.80 5.01
CA LYS A 93 13.24 -21.53 5.47
C LYS A 93 13.44 -23.03 5.74
N ARG A 94 14.52 -23.64 5.22
CA ARG A 94 14.86 -25.06 5.40
C ARG A 94 16.02 -25.30 6.38
N SER A 95 16.52 -24.26 7.03
CA SER A 95 17.60 -24.36 8.01
C SER A 95 17.04 -24.72 9.39
N VAL A 96 17.70 -25.68 10.05
CA VAL A 96 17.40 -26.04 11.45
C VAL A 96 18.05 -25.03 12.42
N ALA A 97 19.08 -24.32 11.97
CA ALA A 97 19.75 -23.28 12.74
C ALA A 97 19.13 -21.91 12.45
N SER A 98 18.66 -21.25 13.50
CA SER A 98 18.25 -19.84 13.44
C SER A 98 19.47 -18.95 13.23
N ARG A 99 19.33 -17.96 12.35
CA ARG A 99 20.36 -16.95 12.14
C ARG A 99 19.73 -15.60 12.40
N TRP A 100 20.09 -14.99 13.51
CA TRP A 100 19.50 -13.72 13.94
C TRP A 100 20.35 -12.55 13.45
N ARG A 101 19.67 -11.53 12.91
CA ARG A 101 20.25 -10.22 12.59
C ARG A 101 19.63 -9.17 13.50
N ILE A 102 20.44 -8.29 14.09
CA ILE A 102 19.95 -7.13 14.84
C ILE A 102 19.34 -6.13 13.84
N VAL A 103 18.17 -5.61 14.20
CA VAL A 103 17.46 -4.55 13.47
C VAL A 103 17.65 -3.25 14.23
N PHE A 104 18.12 -2.22 13.54
CA PHE A 104 18.35 -0.91 14.14
C PHE A 104 17.10 -0.04 14.10
N ASP A 105 17.02 0.96 14.97
CA ASP A 105 15.87 1.87 15.04
C ASP A 105 15.65 2.65 13.74
N SER A 106 16.73 2.94 13.00
CA SER A 106 16.71 3.59 11.69
C SER A 106 16.35 2.66 10.53
N ASP A 107 16.30 1.35 10.76
CA ASP A 107 15.86 0.43 9.72
C ASP A 107 14.34 0.57 9.51
N THR A 108 13.91 0.30 8.29
CA THR A 108 12.50 0.20 7.91
C THR A 108 12.21 -1.20 7.38
N PRO A 109 10.95 -1.67 7.39
CA PRO A 109 10.63 -2.96 6.81
C PRO A 109 11.09 -3.16 5.36
N ALA A 110 11.03 -2.10 4.55
CA ALA A 110 11.56 -2.11 3.19
C ALA A 110 13.08 -2.32 3.17
N SER A 111 13.84 -1.64 4.03
CA SER A 111 15.32 -1.74 4.07
C SER A 111 15.83 -3.13 4.44
N VAL A 112 15.10 -3.85 5.32
CA VAL A 112 15.44 -5.22 5.73
C VAL A 112 14.79 -6.28 4.85
N ARG A 113 14.13 -5.88 3.76
CA ARG A 113 13.45 -6.76 2.79
C ARG A 113 12.43 -7.70 3.44
N LEU A 114 11.70 -7.22 4.45
CA LEU A 114 10.61 -7.99 5.04
C LEU A 114 9.49 -8.14 4.01
N ALA A 115 9.25 -9.38 3.60
CA ALA A 115 8.09 -9.73 2.81
C ALA A 115 6.86 -9.86 3.73
N ALA A 116 5.69 -9.54 3.19
CA ALA A 116 4.44 -9.89 3.86
C ALA A 116 4.36 -11.42 3.98
N VAL A 117 3.96 -11.90 5.15
CA VAL A 117 3.70 -13.33 5.42
C VAL A 117 2.35 -13.72 4.84
#